data_AF-X1SD22-F1
#
_entry.id   AF-X1SD22-F1
#
_cell.length_a   1.000
_cell.length_b   1.000
_cell.length_c   1.000
_cell.angle_alpha   90.00
_cell.angle_beta   90.00
_cell.angle_gamma   90.00
#
_symmetry.space_group_name_H-M   'P 1'
#
loop_
_entity.id
_entity.type
_entity.pdbx_description
1 polymer ?
#
loop_
_entity_poly.entity_id
_entity_poly.type
_entity_poly.pdbx_seq_one_letter_code
_entity_poly.pdbx_strand_id
1 'polypeptide(L)'
;MPDDQDIASEFRIKPIDEIAAKLGIAADNLEKYGLYKAKLSPEKIENLKSERGKLILATAMSPTPAGEGKTTISIGLADAFNRLG
;
A
#
# COMPACT_ATOMS: atom_id res chain seq x y z
N MET A 1 22.40 4.67 -9.45
CA MET A 1 20.95 4.56 -9.18
C MET A 1 20.50 5.96 -8.77
N PRO A 2 19.38 6.47 -9.28
CA PRO A 2 18.83 7.74 -8.79
C PRO A 2 18.52 7.64 -7.30
N ASP A 3 18.45 8.79 -6.61
CA ASP A 3 18.03 8.81 -5.21
C ASP A 3 16.52 8.51 -5.11
N ASP A 4 16.06 8.07 -3.94
CA ASP A 4 14.65 7.75 -3.69
C ASP A 4 13.72 8.92 -4.02
N GLN A 5 14.15 10.16 -3.76
CA GLN A 5 13.36 11.35 -4.07
C GLN A 5 13.19 11.57 -5.59
N ASP A 6 14.22 11.28 -6.38
CA ASP A 6 14.17 11.41 -7.84
C ASP A 6 13.21 10.37 -8.41
N ILE A 7 13.33 9.12 -7.97
CA ILE A 7 12.44 8.02 -8.38
C ILE A 7 10.98 8.34 -8.07
N ALA A 8 10.71 8.86 -6.87
CA ALA A 8 9.35 9.22 -6.45
C ALA A 8 8.78 10.38 -7.28
N SER A 9 9.60 11.33 -7.70
CA SER A 9 9.18 12.52 -8.45
C SER A 9 8.90 12.21 -9.92
N GLU A 10 9.59 11.23 -10.50
CA GLU A 10 9.37 10.79 -11.89
C GLU A 10 8.12 9.93 -12.05
N PHE A 11 7.69 9.24 -10.98
CA PHE A 11 6.58 8.30 -11.06
C PHE A 11 5.21 8.99 -11.04
N ARG A 12 4.37 8.69 -12.04
CA ARG A 12 2.97 9.13 -12.06
C ARG A 12 2.10 8.20 -11.21
N ILE A 13 1.88 8.61 -9.97
CA ILE A 13 0.95 7.93 -9.06
C ILE A 13 -0.50 8.03 -9.56
N LYS A 14 -1.27 6.96 -9.32
CA LYS A 14 -2.69 6.90 -9.68
C LYS A 14 -3.55 7.62 -8.64
N PRO A 15 -4.66 8.25 -9.04
CA PRO A 15 -5.68 8.74 -8.11
C PRO A 15 -6.11 7.66 -7.12
N ILE A 16 -6.37 8.05 -5.87
CA ILE A 16 -6.72 7.09 -4.82
C ILE A 16 -8.04 6.36 -5.12
N ASP A 17 -8.95 7.00 -5.87
CA ASP A 17 -10.20 6.42 -6.32
C ASP A 17 -9.96 5.17 -7.20
N GLU A 18 -8.95 5.17 -8.07
CA GLU A 18 -8.60 4.01 -8.91
C GLU A 18 -8.05 2.84 -8.08
N ILE A 19 -7.28 3.14 -7.03
CA ILE A 19 -6.72 2.12 -6.14
C ILE A 19 -7.83 1.50 -5.29
N ALA A 20 -8.74 2.31 -4.75
CA ALA A 20 -9.88 1.85 -3.96
C ALA A 20 -10.84 0.96 -4.78
N ALA A 21 -11.11 1.33 -6.03
CA ALA A 21 -11.99 0.57 -6.92
C ALA A 21 -11.49 -0.86 -7.16
N LYS A 22 -10.16 -1.07 -7.27
CA LYS A 22 -9.56 -2.41 -7.39
C LYS A 22 -9.80 -3.32 -6.19
N LEU A 23 -10.02 -2.73 -5.02
CA LEU A 23 -10.30 -3.42 -3.77
C LEU A 23 -11.81 -3.55 -3.49
N GLY A 24 -12.66 -3.15 -4.45
CA GLY A 24 -14.12 -3.14 -4.27
C GLY A 24 -14.63 -2.08 -3.30
N ILE A 25 -13.82 -1.05 -3.01
CA ILE A 25 -14.19 0.04 -2.10
C ILE A 25 -14.87 1.15 -2.91
N ALA A 26 -16.14 1.43 -2.60
CA ALA A 26 -16.90 2.51 -3.23
C ALA A 26 -16.35 3.89 -2.88
N ALA A 27 -16.46 4.85 -3.81
CA ALA A 27 -15.97 6.22 -3.62
C ALA A 27 -16.63 6.93 -2.42
N ASP A 28 -17.90 6.65 -2.14
CA ASP A 28 -18.64 7.21 -0.99
C ASP A 28 -18.07 6.75 0.37
N ASN A 29 -17.23 5.72 0.36
CA ASN A 29 -16.53 5.20 1.53
C ASN A 29 -15.14 5.83 1.72
N LEU A 30 -14.70 6.71 0.82
CA LEU A 30 -13.44 7.43 0.90
C LEU A 30 -13.63 8.84 1.45
N GLU A 31 -12.95 9.14 2.55
CA GLU A 31 -12.77 10.52 3.01
C GLU A 31 -11.45 11.05 2.42
N LYS A 32 -11.52 11.76 1.29
CA LYS A 32 -10.35 12.15 0.49
C LYS A 32 -9.58 13.34 1.06
N TYR A 33 -8.25 13.26 1.01
CA TYR A 33 -7.28 14.30 1.36
C TYR A 33 -6.44 14.62 0.12
N GLY A 34 -7.04 15.40 -0.79
CA GLY A 34 -6.50 15.62 -2.13
C GLY A 34 -6.71 14.40 -3.03
N LEU A 35 -5.93 14.31 -4.11
CA LEU A 35 -6.14 13.33 -5.19
C LEU A 35 -5.61 11.92 -4.87
N TYR A 36 -4.60 11.82 -4.01
CA TYR A 36 -3.79 10.60 -3.86
C TYR A 36 -3.86 9.97 -2.47
N LYS A 37 -4.69 10.51 -1.58
CA LYS A 37 -4.83 10.04 -0.19
C LYS A 37 -6.29 10.06 0.22
N ALA A 38 -6.70 9.08 1.00
CA ALA A 38 -8.03 9.02 1.61
C ALA A 38 -7.98 8.24 2.92
N LYS A 39 -8.91 8.54 3.83
CA LYS A 39 -9.22 7.67 4.97
C LYS A 39 -10.41 6.78 4.62
N LEU A 40 -10.44 5.61 5.24
CA LEU A 40 -11.58 4.70 5.22
C LEU A 40 -12.31 4.85 6.55
N SER A 41 -13.63 5.08 6.50
CA SER A 41 -14.45 5.05 7.71
C SER A 41 -14.72 3.59 8.11
N PRO A 42 -14.41 3.17 9.35
CA PRO A 42 -14.66 1.80 9.82
C PRO A 42 -16.10 1.35 9.61
N GLU A 43 -17.07 2.20 9.93
CA GLU A 43 -18.51 1.95 9.77
C GLU A 43 -18.90 1.68 8.31
N LYS A 44 -18.20 2.34 7.37
CA LYS A 44 -18.47 2.23 5.93
C LYS A 44 -17.85 0.99 5.28
N ILE A 45 -16.84 0.40 5.91
CA ILE A 45 -16.13 -0.79 5.41
C ILE A 45 -16.48 -2.08 6.18
N GLU A 46 -17.24 -1.98 7.26
CA GLU A 46 -17.65 -3.13 8.08
C GLU A 46 -18.45 -4.18 7.27
N ASN A 47 -19.16 -3.73 6.24
CA ASN A 47 -19.91 -4.59 5.32
C ASN A 47 -19.07 -5.16 4.16
N LEU A 48 -17.80 -4.74 4.01
CA LEU A 48 -16.85 -5.37 3.09
C LEU A 48 -16.35 -6.69 3.71
N LYS A 49 -17.27 -7.63 3.93
CA LYS A 49 -16.95 -8.99 4.38
C LYS A 49 -16.24 -9.71 3.25
N SER A 50 -14.92 -9.70 3.26
CA SER A 50 -14.08 -10.60 2.47
C SER A 50 -13.62 -11.77 3.34
N GLU A 51 -13.27 -12.88 2.70
CA GLU A 51 -12.54 -13.94 3.39
C GLU A 51 -11.24 -13.37 3.97
N ARG A 52 -10.87 -13.82 5.17
CA ARG A 52 -9.60 -13.38 5.77
C ARG A 52 -8.44 -13.80 4.88
N GLY A 53 -7.69 -12.81 4.38
CA GLY A 53 -6.45 -13.04 3.65
C GLY A 53 -5.36 -13.69 4.50
N LYS A 54 -4.24 -14.04 3.87
CA LYS A 54 -3.05 -14.55 4.58
C LYS A 54 -2.32 -13.39 5.25
N LEU A 55 -1.99 -13.56 6.53
CA LEU A 55 -1.17 -12.60 7.28
C LEU A 55 0.31 -13.02 7.23
N ILE A 56 1.15 -12.18 6.64
CA ILE A 56 2.60 -12.40 6.52
C ILE A 56 3.31 -11.31 7.33
N LEU A 57 4.14 -11.72 8.30
CA LEU A 57 4.92 -10.82 9.13
C LEU A 57 6.37 -10.72 8.60
N ALA A 58 6.76 -9.53 8.14
CA ALA A 58 8.15 -9.24 7.80
C ALA A 58 8.91 -8.74 9.04
N THR A 59 9.97 -9.45 9.43
CA THR A 59 10.88 -9.07 10.52
C THR A 59 12.34 -9.00 10.04
N ALA A 60 13.22 -8.45 10.86
CA ALA A 60 14.65 -8.36 10.60
C ALA A 60 15.46 -8.73 11.85
N MET A 61 16.76 -8.95 11.67
CA MET A 61 17.71 -9.04 12.77
C MET A 61 17.84 -7.69 13.51
N SER A 62 18.59 -7.67 14.61
CA SER A 62 18.90 -6.43 15.33
C SER A 62 19.51 -5.37 14.39
N PRO A 63 19.11 -4.09 14.49
CA PRO A 63 19.58 -3.05 13.59
C PRO A 63 21.10 -2.87 13.61
N THR A 64 21.66 -2.60 12.44
CA THR A 64 23.07 -2.32 12.21
C THR A 64 23.22 -1.02 11.40
N PRO A 65 24.40 -0.36 11.42
CA PRO A 65 24.64 0.83 10.61
C PRO A 65 24.52 0.61 9.10
N ALA A 66 24.64 -0.63 8.62
CA ALA A 66 24.49 -0.97 7.20
C ALA A 66 23.02 -0.92 6.72
N GLY A 67 22.07 -1.08 7.66
CA GLY A 67 20.64 -1.16 7.36
C GLY A 67 20.22 -2.52 6.81
N GLU A 68 19.04 -2.99 7.22
CA GLU A 68 18.55 -4.34 6.89
C GLU A 68 17.54 -4.34 5.73
N GLY A 69 17.10 -3.17 5.28
CA GLY A 69 16.14 -3.05 4.16
C GLY A 69 14.75 -3.62 4.44
N LYS A 70 14.35 -3.79 5.71
CA LYS A 70 13.07 -4.40 6.11
C LYS A 70 11.85 -3.80 5.39
N THR A 71 11.75 -2.47 5.37
CA THR A 71 10.61 -1.78 4.75
C THR A 71 10.62 -1.95 3.23
N THR A 72 11.80 -1.84 2.60
CA THR A 72 11.99 -2.05 1.16
C THR A 72 11.55 -3.44 0.74
N ILE A 73 11.93 -4.48 1.49
CA ILE A 73 11.49 -5.86 1.24
C ILE A 73 10.01 -6.04 1.49
N SER A 74 9.45 -5.44 2.54
CA SER A 74 8.02 -5.52 2.83
C SER A 74 7.17 -4.97 1.67
N ILE A 75 7.56 -3.84 1.08
CA ILE A 75 6.88 -3.24 -0.07
C ILE A 75 7.12 -4.08 -1.33
N GLY A 76 8.37 -4.46 -1.61
CA GLY A 76 8.72 -5.26 -2.78
C GLY A 76 8.06 -6.65 -2.80
N LEU A 77 7.85 -7.27 -1.64
CA LEU A 77 7.12 -8.53 -1.50
C LEU A 77 5.64 -8.36 -1.87
N ALA A 78 5.00 -7.27 -1.40
CA ALA A 78 3.62 -6.97 -1.77
C ALA A 78 3.47 -6.72 -3.28
N ASP A 79 4.42 -6.00 -3.89
CA ASP A 79 4.46 -5.80 -5.34
C ASP A 79 4.64 -7.12 -6.09
N ALA A 80 5.53 -8.00 -5.62
CA ALA A 80 5.77 -9.31 -6.22
C ALA A 80 4.51 -10.18 -6.20
N PHE A 81 3.76 -10.23 -5.09
CA PHE A 81 2.49 -10.95 -5.04
C PHE A 81 1.48 -10.39 -6.05
N ASN A 82 1.29 -9.06 -6.10
CA ASN A 82 0.39 -8.45 -7.08
C ASN A 82 0.78 -8.74 -8.54
N ARG A 83 2.09 -8.94 -8.83
CA ARG A 83 2.56 -9.34 -10.16
C ARG A 83 2.31 -10.81 -10.49
N LEU A 84 2.21 -11.68 -9.48
CA LEU A 84 2.01 -13.11 -9.64
C LEU A 84 0.52 -13.52 -9.70
N GLY A 85 -0.39 -12.66 -9.23
CA GLY A 85 -1.84 -12.88 -9.21
C GLY A 85 -2.39 -13.19 -7.82
#